data_AF-A0A329D648-F1
#
_entry.id   AF-A0A329D648-F1
#
_cell.length_a   1.000
_cell.length_b   1.000
_cell.length_c   1.000
_cell.angle_alpha   90.00
_cell.angle_beta   90.00
_cell.angle_gamma   90.00
#
_symmetry.space_group_name_H-M   'P 1'
#
loop_
_entity.id
_entity.type
_entity.pdbx_description
1 polymer ?
#
loop_
_entity_poly.entity_id
_entity_poly.type
_entity_poly.pdbx_seq_one_letter_code
_entity_poly.pdbx_strand_id
1 'polypeptide(L)'
;MSEPFLSEPALNEPIVFVDLETTGGSTSEHRITEVGVVEIGPAGVSRWSSLVDPQQPIPSFIQQLTGITNAMVRGAPTFDAIAPALFERLNGKLFVAHNASFDRGFLRGEFRRVGLAFDPDVLCTVRLSRALFPAEKRHGLDALVERHALVPSDRHRALADADLIWQFWQRLHGLVPLDVLRAQIERTTRRYRLAGNITEDLLDSAPAGCGVYAFYGEEDLPLYVGRSVRVRQRLRSHLTGEKRSSKDIRLAQQVRRVEWRATGGELGAMLAEAQWIATLRPGHNRVPRVTKSDPADAPWPFQGPIVFEEREEGAQARAFHVVDRWRYVGHAPSLAQAADLHASSVAGPFELSTYRILQSHLARGLRVMPLSVTSGATAPSLA
;
A
#
# COMPACT_ATOMS: atom_id res chain seq x y z
N MET A 1 -40.92 -12.27 -5.84
CA MET A 1 -41.36 -11.08 -5.08
C MET A 1 -40.11 -10.39 -4.57
N SER A 2 -39.84 -9.18 -5.06
CA SER A 2 -38.70 -8.35 -4.66
C SER A 2 -38.80 -8.00 -3.19
N GLU A 3 -37.81 -8.39 -2.38
CA GLU A 3 -37.72 -7.97 -0.97
C GLU A 3 -37.72 -6.44 -0.92
N PRO A 4 -38.59 -5.80 -0.11
CA PRO A 4 -38.70 -4.36 -0.10
C PRO A 4 -37.41 -3.71 0.40
N PHE A 5 -37.05 -2.63 -0.28
CA PHE A 5 -35.97 -1.70 0.08
C PHE A 5 -36.21 -1.13 1.49
N LEU A 6 -35.12 -0.86 2.22
CA LEU A 6 -35.21 -0.08 3.47
C LEU A 6 -35.80 1.29 3.14
N SER A 7 -36.89 1.69 3.80
CA SER A 7 -37.62 2.94 3.49
C SER A 7 -36.74 4.20 3.55
N GLU A 8 -35.72 4.19 4.40
CA GLU A 8 -34.62 5.16 4.42
C GLU A 8 -33.27 4.44 4.59
N PRO A 9 -32.46 4.30 3.53
CA PRO A 9 -31.18 3.63 3.64
C PRO A 9 -30.10 4.54 4.26
N ALA A 10 -29.12 3.92 4.94
CA ALA A 10 -27.95 4.63 5.44
C ALA A 10 -27.11 5.24 4.30
N LEU A 11 -27.13 4.64 3.10
CA LEU A 11 -26.40 5.07 1.92
C LEU A 11 -27.28 5.04 0.68
N ASN A 12 -27.04 5.99 -0.24
CA ASN A 12 -27.71 6.06 -1.55
C ASN A 12 -26.86 5.47 -2.69
N GLU A 13 -25.63 5.03 -2.41
CA GLU A 13 -24.76 4.38 -3.40
C GLU A 13 -25.05 2.88 -3.51
N PRO A 14 -24.86 2.25 -4.69
CA PRO A 14 -24.98 0.81 -4.83
C PRO A 14 -23.95 0.08 -3.95
N ILE A 15 -24.37 -1.05 -3.36
CA ILE A 15 -23.58 -1.80 -2.39
C ILE A 15 -23.48 -3.25 -2.84
N VAL A 16 -22.32 -3.86 -2.67
CA VAL A 16 -22.13 -5.31 -2.85
C VAL A 16 -21.59 -5.92 -1.58
N PHE A 17 -22.23 -6.99 -1.12
CA PHE A 17 -21.73 -7.85 -0.04
C PHE A 17 -21.05 -9.04 -0.66
N VAL A 18 -19.80 -9.27 -0.28
CA VAL A 18 -18.93 -10.26 -0.91
C VAL A 18 -18.31 -11.13 0.16
N ASP A 19 -18.20 -12.40 -0.15
CA ASP A 19 -17.46 -13.40 0.60
C ASP A 19 -16.83 -14.39 -0.40
N LEU A 20 -15.70 -14.99 -0.02
CA LEU A 20 -14.91 -15.87 -0.87
C LEU A 20 -14.50 -17.14 -0.12
N GLU A 21 -14.57 -18.26 -0.81
CA GLU A 21 -13.84 -19.47 -0.40
C GLU A 21 -12.55 -19.59 -1.22
N THR A 22 -11.49 -20.04 -0.57
CA THR A 22 -10.14 -20.05 -1.16
C THR A 22 -9.39 -21.33 -0.82
N THR A 23 -8.36 -21.65 -1.61
CA THR A 23 -7.48 -22.81 -1.35
C THR A 23 -6.54 -22.64 -0.13
N GLY A 24 -6.60 -21.51 0.59
CA GLY A 24 -5.74 -21.18 1.73
C GLY A 24 -5.63 -19.68 2.00
N GLY A 25 -4.78 -19.27 2.95
CA GLY A 25 -4.85 -17.92 3.55
C GLY A 25 -4.02 -16.81 2.89
N SER A 26 -3.11 -17.13 1.98
CA SER A 26 -2.17 -16.18 1.36
C SER A 26 -2.47 -15.92 -0.11
N THR A 27 -2.61 -14.66 -0.51
CA THR A 27 -2.93 -14.26 -1.90
C THR A 27 -1.81 -14.53 -2.90
N SER A 28 -0.56 -14.73 -2.44
CA SER A 28 0.58 -15.03 -3.32
C SER A 28 0.62 -16.50 -3.76
N GLU A 29 0.06 -17.40 -2.94
CA GLU A 29 0.17 -18.86 -3.09
C GLU A 29 -1.18 -19.52 -3.35
N HIS A 30 -2.26 -18.91 -2.89
CA HIS A 30 -3.60 -19.49 -2.94
C HIS A 30 -4.49 -18.78 -3.95
N ARG A 31 -5.53 -19.50 -4.38
CA ARG A 31 -6.49 -19.09 -5.40
C ARG A 31 -7.92 -19.18 -4.85
N ILE A 32 -8.84 -18.47 -5.51
CA ILE A 32 -10.27 -18.47 -5.20
C ILE A 32 -10.91 -19.77 -5.71
N THR A 33 -11.81 -20.36 -4.92
CA THR A 33 -12.58 -21.58 -5.24
C THR A 33 -14.10 -21.34 -5.33
N GLU A 34 -14.60 -20.30 -4.66
CA GLU A 34 -15.99 -19.86 -4.78
C GLU A 34 -16.07 -18.34 -4.56
N VAL A 35 -16.98 -17.68 -5.26
CA VAL A 35 -17.34 -16.27 -5.06
C VAL A 35 -18.82 -16.17 -4.76
N GLY A 36 -19.18 -15.46 -3.71
CA GLY A 36 -20.56 -15.09 -3.38
C GLY A 36 -20.75 -13.59 -3.40
N VAL A 37 -21.78 -13.11 -4.08
CA VAL A 37 -22.11 -11.68 -4.18
C VAL A 37 -23.60 -11.46 -3.94
N VAL A 38 -23.92 -10.61 -2.97
CA VAL A 38 -25.26 -10.02 -2.80
C VAL A 38 -25.18 -8.55 -3.18
N GLU A 39 -25.81 -8.20 -4.28
CA GLU A 39 -25.81 -6.85 -4.84
C GLU A 39 -27.10 -6.13 -4.48
N ILE A 40 -26.96 -4.91 -3.95
CA ILE A 40 -28.05 -4.00 -3.62
C ILE A 40 -27.96 -2.79 -4.53
N GLY A 41 -29.00 -2.57 -5.33
CA GLY A 41 -29.09 -1.43 -6.23
C GLY A 41 -30.53 -0.91 -6.37
N PRO A 42 -30.74 0.07 -7.26
CA PRO A 42 -32.07 0.65 -7.50
C PRO A 42 -33.13 -0.36 -7.94
N ALA A 43 -32.70 -1.46 -8.58
CA ALA A 43 -33.57 -2.55 -9.03
C ALA A 43 -33.89 -3.59 -7.94
N GLY A 44 -33.37 -3.41 -6.72
CA GLY A 44 -33.56 -4.33 -5.59
C GLY A 44 -32.31 -5.15 -5.27
N VAL A 45 -32.53 -6.32 -4.67
CA VAL A 45 -31.49 -7.26 -4.25
C VAL A 45 -31.30 -8.34 -5.32
N SER A 46 -30.05 -8.55 -5.76
CA SER A 46 -29.69 -9.68 -6.62
C SER A 46 -28.59 -10.52 -5.97
N ARG A 47 -28.63 -11.82 -6.20
CA ARG A 47 -27.69 -12.79 -5.63
C ARG A 47 -27.01 -13.53 -6.75
N TRP A 48 -25.69 -13.63 -6.68
CA TRP A 48 -24.88 -14.31 -7.68
C TRP A 48 -23.78 -15.09 -6.99
N SER A 49 -23.52 -16.30 -7.48
CA SER A 49 -22.37 -17.08 -7.04
C SER A 49 -21.79 -17.90 -8.17
N SER A 50 -20.52 -18.27 -8.03
CA SER A 50 -19.85 -19.21 -8.91
C SER A 50 -18.82 -20.00 -8.13
N LEU A 51 -18.80 -21.32 -8.33
CA LEU A 51 -17.59 -22.10 -8.12
C LEU A 51 -16.54 -21.65 -9.14
N VAL A 52 -15.27 -21.74 -8.75
CA VAL A 52 -14.13 -21.34 -9.57
C VAL A 52 -13.14 -22.50 -9.60
N ASP A 53 -12.66 -22.87 -10.78
CA ASP A 53 -11.50 -23.76 -10.90
C ASP A 53 -10.25 -22.96 -10.48
N PRO A 54 -9.63 -23.27 -9.32
CA PRO A 54 -8.46 -22.55 -8.85
C PRO A 54 -7.19 -22.89 -9.65
N GLN A 55 -7.26 -23.88 -10.56
CA GLN A 55 -6.15 -24.45 -11.32
C GLN A 55 -5.01 -24.96 -10.43
N GLN A 56 -5.35 -25.36 -9.20
CA GLN A 56 -4.43 -25.98 -8.25
C GLN A 56 -5.18 -26.88 -7.26
N PRO A 57 -4.52 -27.88 -6.66
CA PRO A 57 -5.17 -28.74 -5.68
C PRO A 57 -5.66 -27.96 -4.45
N ILE A 58 -6.89 -28.25 -4.01
CA ILE A 58 -7.42 -27.76 -2.72
C ILE A 58 -6.89 -28.67 -1.60
N PRO A 59 -6.13 -28.15 -0.61
CA PRO A 59 -5.65 -28.95 0.52
C PRO A 59 -6.78 -29.62 1.30
N SER A 60 -6.57 -30.84 1.80
CA SER A 60 -7.62 -31.62 2.49
C SER A 60 -8.26 -30.90 3.67
N PHE A 61 -7.48 -30.14 4.44
CA PHE A 61 -8.02 -29.38 5.58
C PHE A 61 -8.94 -28.22 5.13
N ILE A 62 -8.68 -27.61 3.96
CA ILE A 62 -9.56 -26.59 3.37
C ILE A 62 -10.84 -27.23 2.84
N GLN A 63 -10.74 -28.40 2.19
CA GLN A 63 -11.93 -29.14 1.75
C GLN A 63 -12.83 -29.51 2.94
N GLN A 64 -12.25 -29.86 4.09
CA GLN A 64 -13.00 -30.13 5.32
C GLN A 64 -13.64 -28.87 5.92
N LEU A 65 -12.96 -27.72 5.82
CA LEU A 65 -13.45 -26.46 6.37
C LEU A 65 -14.59 -25.86 5.56
N THR A 66 -14.47 -25.88 4.23
CA THR A 66 -15.37 -25.19 3.29
C THR A 66 -16.40 -26.13 2.65
N GLY A 67 -16.17 -27.44 2.74
CA GLY A 67 -16.96 -28.43 2.00
C GLY A 67 -16.69 -28.47 0.49
N ILE A 68 -15.88 -27.54 -0.06
CA ILE A 68 -15.57 -27.48 -1.48
C ILE A 68 -14.47 -28.48 -1.81
N THR A 69 -14.79 -29.46 -2.63
CA THR A 69 -13.85 -30.52 -3.02
C THR A 69 -13.20 -30.25 -4.39
N ASN A 70 -12.04 -30.88 -4.64
CA ASN A 70 -11.40 -30.86 -5.96
C ASN A 70 -12.31 -31.40 -7.09
N ALA A 71 -13.30 -32.23 -6.75
CA ALA A 71 -14.26 -32.74 -7.73
C ALA A 71 -15.33 -31.69 -8.10
N MET A 72 -15.73 -30.84 -7.15
CA MET A 72 -16.73 -29.79 -7.38
C MET A 72 -16.22 -28.68 -8.29
N VAL A 73 -14.96 -28.28 -8.11
CA VAL A 73 -14.34 -27.23 -8.93
C VAL A 73 -13.85 -27.74 -10.28
N ARG A 74 -13.80 -29.06 -10.47
CA ARG A 74 -13.39 -29.67 -11.75
C ARG A 74 -14.48 -29.41 -12.80
N GLY A 75 -14.15 -28.60 -13.79
CA GLY A 75 -15.09 -28.17 -14.84
C GLY A 75 -15.92 -26.93 -14.46
N ALA A 76 -15.71 -26.36 -13.29
CA ALA A 76 -16.14 -24.99 -12.99
C ALA A 76 -15.35 -24.00 -13.88
N PRO A 77 -15.89 -22.80 -14.14
CA PRO A 77 -15.14 -21.79 -14.88
C PRO A 77 -13.90 -21.36 -14.09
N THR A 78 -12.81 -21.07 -14.79
CA THR A 78 -11.63 -20.43 -14.22
C THR A 78 -11.91 -18.96 -13.89
N PHE A 79 -11.06 -18.34 -13.05
CA PHE A 79 -11.29 -16.94 -12.65
C PHE A 79 -11.31 -15.99 -13.86
N ASP A 80 -10.42 -16.18 -14.82
CA ASP A 80 -10.37 -15.39 -16.06
C ASP A 80 -11.67 -15.44 -16.88
N ALA A 81 -12.34 -16.59 -16.91
CA ALA A 81 -13.62 -16.75 -17.58
C ALA A 81 -14.76 -15.96 -16.91
N ILE A 82 -14.75 -15.85 -15.57
CA ILE A 82 -15.76 -15.09 -14.82
C ILE A 82 -15.39 -13.62 -14.60
N ALA A 83 -14.12 -13.25 -14.78
CA ALA A 83 -13.59 -11.94 -14.39
C ALA A 83 -14.36 -10.76 -15.02
N PRO A 84 -14.70 -10.73 -16.32
CA PRO A 84 -15.43 -9.60 -16.89
C PRO A 84 -16.81 -9.39 -16.24
N ALA A 85 -17.58 -10.47 -16.08
CA ALA A 85 -18.90 -10.41 -15.49
C ALA A 85 -18.85 -10.07 -13.99
N LEU A 86 -17.87 -10.60 -13.26
CA LEU A 86 -17.66 -10.27 -11.86
C LEU A 86 -17.20 -8.82 -11.68
N PHE A 87 -16.31 -8.33 -12.53
CA PHE A 87 -15.84 -6.94 -12.47
C PHE A 87 -16.99 -5.95 -12.65
N GLU A 88 -17.86 -6.15 -13.66
CA GLU A 88 -19.07 -5.34 -13.86
C GLU A 88 -20.01 -5.35 -12.64
N ARG A 89 -20.10 -6.49 -11.94
CA ARG A 89 -20.90 -6.60 -10.72
C ARG A 89 -20.30 -5.81 -9.56
N LEU A 90 -18.98 -5.70 -9.46
CA LEU A 90 -18.32 -5.10 -8.30
C LEU A 90 -17.93 -3.62 -8.52
N ASN A 91 -17.62 -3.24 -9.76
CA ASN A 91 -17.03 -1.96 -10.10
C ASN A 91 -18.00 -0.79 -9.82
N GLY A 92 -17.47 0.29 -9.24
CA GLY A 92 -18.24 1.50 -8.92
C GLY A 92 -19.22 1.35 -7.75
N LYS A 93 -19.22 0.23 -7.02
CA LYS A 93 -20.09 -0.03 -5.87
C LYS A 93 -19.28 -0.08 -4.57
N LEU A 94 -19.93 0.21 -3.43
CA LEU A 94 -19.29 0.03 -2.13
C LEU A 94 -19.08 -1.48 -1.88
N PHE A 95 -17.83 -1.90 -1.75
CA PHE A 95 -17.47 -3.28 -1.47
C PHE A 95 -17.54 -3.55 0.03
N VAL A 96 -18.45 -4.43 0.45
CA VAL A 96 -18.67 -4.79 1.85
C VAL A 96 -18.34 -6.26 2.07
N ALA A 97 -17.47 -6.54 3.03
CA ALA A 97 -17.11 -7.92 3.38
C ALA A 97 -16.78 -8.06 4.88
N HIS A 98 -16.83 -9.29 5.38
CA HIS A 98 -16.49 -9.61 6.76
C HIS A 98 -15.01 -9.98 6.84
N ASN A 99 -14.20 -9.09 7.44
CA ASN A 99 -12.73 -9.11 7.28
C ASN A 99 -12.25 -8.75 5.86
N ALA A 100 -12.88 -7.72 5.27
CA ALA A 100 -12.73 -7.30 3.88
C ALA A 100 -11.31 -7.16 3.29
N SER A 101 -10.27 -7.02 4.12
CA SER A 101 -8.89 -7.05 3.62
C SER A 101 -8.53 -8.38 2.96
N PHE A 102 -9.11 -9.47 3.45
CA PHE A 102 -8.91 -10.81 2.91
C PHE A 102 -9.55 -10.92 1.52
N ASP A 103 -10.86 -10.73 1.42
CA ASP A 103 -11.63 -10.89 0.19
C ASP A 103 -11.15 -9.95 -0.92
N ARG A 104 -10.99 -8.67 -0.56
CA ARG A 104 -10.45 -7.66 -1.49
C ARG A 104 -9.05 -8.04 -1.97
N GLY A 105 -8.21 -8.59 -1.08
CA GLY A 105 -6.85 -9.00 -1.42
C GLY A 105 -6.81 -10.11 -2.47
N PHE A 106 -7.66 -11.14 -2.31
CA PHE A 106 -7.79 -12.22 -3.28
C PHE A 106 -8.36 -11.73 -4.60
N LEU A 107 -9.46 -10.98 -4.60
CA LEU A 107 -10.05 -10.44 -5.83
C LEU A 107 -9.08 -9.50 -6.56
N ARG A 108 -8.39 -8.62 -5.85
CA ARG A 108 -7.37 -7.74 -6.45
C ARG A 108 -6.24 -8.55 -7.09
N GLY A 109 -5.77 -9.60 -6.42
CA GLY A 109 -4.76 -10.51 -6.95
C GLY A 109 -5.22 -11.21 -8.24
N GLU A 110 -6.43 -11.76 -8.25
CA GLU A 110 -6.99 -12.45 -9.40
C GLU A 110 -7.30 -11.51 -10.58
N PHE A 111 -7.90 -10.34 -10.32
CA PHE A 111 -8.14 -9.33 -11.35
C PHE A 111 -6.84 -8.81 -11.98
N ARG A 112 -5.79 -8.63 -11.18
CA ARG A 112 -4.47 -8.22 -11.68
C ARG A 112 -3.88 -9.25 -12.65
N ARG A 113 -4.11 -10.55 -12.45
CA ARG A 113 -3.64 -11.62 -13.35
C ARG A 113 -4.27 -11.52 -14.73
N VAL A 114 -5.46 -10.95 -14.84
CA VAL A 114 -6.19 -10.76 -16.11
C VAL A 114 -6.12 -9.32 -16.63
N GLY A 115 -5.25 -8.49 -16.05
CA GLY A 115 -5.02 -7.12 -16.50
C GLY A 115 -6.09 -6.11 -16.06
N LEU A 116 -6.93 -6.43 -15.08
CA LEU A 116 -7.94 -5.53 -14.53
C LEU A 116 -7.48 -4.97 -13.18
N ALA A 117 -7.55 -3.65 -13.02
CA ALA A 117 -7.29 -2.98 -11.75
C ALA A 117 -8.56 -2.98 -10.89
N PHE A 118 -8.47 -3.51 -9.67
CA PHE A 118 -9.60 -3.61 -8.74
C PHE A 118 -9.29 -2.95 -7.41
N ASP A 119 -9.74 -1.69 -7.26
CA ASP A 119 -9.49 -0.83 -6.10
C ASP A 119 -10.80 -0.19 -5.59
N PRO A 120 -11.80 -0.97 -5.13
CA PRO A 120 -13.10 -0.44 -4.71
C PRO A 120 -13.02 0.32 -3.37
N ASP A 121 -13.93 1.27 -3.15
CA ASP A 121 -14.22 1.77 -1.79
C ASP A 121 -14.70 0.59 -0.93
N VAL A 122 -14.14 0.41 0.28
CA VAL A 122 -14.34 -0.82 1.08
C VAL A 122 -14.84 -0.53 2.48
N LEU A 123 -15.87 -1.27 2.89
CA LEU A 123 -16.36 -1.30 4.26
C LEU A 123 -16.17 -2.70 4.87
N CYS A 124 -15.46 -2.77 5.99
CA CYS A 124 -15.24 -4.03 6.72
C CYS A 124 -16.23 -4.13 7.88
N THR A 125 -17.11 -5.14 7.85
CA THR A 125 -18.17 -5.28 8.87
C THR A 125 -17.64 -5.63 10.25
N VAL A 126 -16.45 -6.23 10.37
CA VAL A 126 -15.76 -6.39 11.66
C VAL A 126 -15.41 -5.04 12.27
N ARG A 127 -14.88 -4.10 11.46
CA ARG A 127 -14.51 -2.75 11.92
C ARG A 127 -15.76 -1.95 12.27
N LEU A 128 -16.80 -2.04 11.44
CA LEU A 128 -18.08 -1.39 11.69
C LEU A 128 -18.74 -1.94 12.98
N SER A 129 -18.75 -3.26 13.17
CA SER A 129 -19.32 -3.88 14.38
C SER A 129 -18.57 -3.47 15.65
N ARG A 130 -17.22 -3.43 15.63
CA ARG A 130 -16.41 -2.91 16.75
C ARG A 130 -16.69 -1.44 17.07
N ALA A 131 -16.93 -0.65 16.02
CA ALA A 131 -17.24 0.77 16.16
C ALA A 131 -18.60 1.00 16.81
N LEU A 132 -19.60 0.21 16.42
CA LEU A 132 -20.98 0.33 16.89
C LEU A 132 -21.20 -0.32 18.25
N PHE A 133 -20.49 -1.42 18.53
CA PHE A 133 -20.65 -2.23 19.73
C PHE A 133 -19.31 -2.43 20.46
N PRO A 134 -18.67 -1.37 20.99
CA PRO A 134 -17.32 -1.45 21.56
C PRO A 134 -17.22 -2.29 22.84
N ALA A 135 -18.33 -2.54 23.54
CA ALA A 135 -18.37 -3.39 24.74
C ALA A 135 -18.29 -4.90 24.41
N GLU A 136 -18.48 -5.26 23.15
CA GLU A 136 -18.52 -6.65 22.71
C GLU A 136 -17.12 -7.23 22.49
N LYS A 137 -16.91 -8.46 22.95
CA LYS A 137 -15.58 -9.10 22.85
C LYS A 137 -15.33 -9.77 21.50
N ARG A 138 -16.39 -10.30 20.87
CA ARG A 138 -16.31 -11.08 19.62
C ARG A 138 -17.08 -10.36 18.51
N HIS A 139 -16.46 -10.27 17.33
CA HIS A 139 -17.05 -9.65 16.13
C HIS A 139 -16.84 -10.50 14.87
N GLY A 140 -16.49 -11.78 15.03
CA GLY A 140 -16.49 -12.74 13.92
C GLY A 140 -17.92 -13.05 13.47
N LEU A 141 -18.08 -13.63 12.29
CA LEU A 141 -19.39 -13.81 11.67
C LEU A 141 -20.33 -14.66 12.54
N ASP A 142 -19.84 -15.73 13.15
CA ASP A 142 -20.63 -16.54 14.10
C ASP A 142 -21.16 -15.73 15.29
N ALA A 143 -20.34 -14.81 15.82
CA ALA A 143 -20.75 -13.95 16.91
C ALA A 143 -21.81 -12.93 16.47
N LEU A 144 -21.76 -12.48 15.20
CA LEU A 144 -22.81 -11.63 14.64
C LEU A 144 -24.11 -12.40 14.41
N VAL A 145 -24.01 -13.64 13.91
CA VAL A 145 -25.15 -14.55 13.73
C VAL A 145 -25.88 -14.76 15.04
N GLU A 146 -25.14 -15.12 16.09
CA GLU A 146 -25.67 -15.33 17.45
C GLU A 146 -26.30 -14.05 18.01
N ARG A 147 -25.56 -12.94 18.02
CA ARG A 147 -25.98 -11.68 18.66
C ARG A 147 -27.19 -11.04 17.99
N HIS A 148 -27.25 -11.09 16.66
CA HIS A 148 -28.26 -10.36 15.88
C HIS A 148 -29.38 -11.26 15.36
N ALA A 149 -29.42 -12.52 15.81
CA ALA A 149 -30.39 -13.53 15.39
C ALA A 149 -30.51 -13.58 13.86
N LEU A 150 -29.36 -13.71 13.19
CA LEU A 150 -29.29 -13.88 11.73
C LEU A 150 -29.61 -15.34 11.40
N VAL A 151 -30.18 -15.58 10.22
CA VAL A 151 -30.61 -16.92 9.80
C VAL A 151 -29.64 -17.47 8.76
N PRO A 152 -28.74 -18.40 9.15
CA PRO A 152 -27.85 -19.05 8.20
C PRO A 152 -28.61 -20.07 7.34
N SER A 153 -28.25 -20.17 6.07
CA SER A 153 -28.75 -21.21 5.15
C SER A 153 -27.77 -22.38 5.03
N ASP A 154 -26.54 -22.10 4.59
CA ASP A 154 -25.46 -23.08 4.42
C ASP A 154 -24.11 -22.42 4.79
N ARG A 155 -23.75 -22.43 6.08
CA ARG A 155 -22.53 -21.74 6.57
C ARG A 155 -21.29 -22.28 5.87
N HIS A 156 -20.32 -21.40 5.60
CA HIS A 156 -19.06 -21.73 4.88
C HIS A 156 -19.28 -22.01 3.39
N ARG A 157 -20.34 -21.41 2.84
CA ARG A 157 -20.53 -21.20 1.40
C ARG A 157 -20.52 -19.71 1.15
N ALA A 158 -19.81 -19.30 0.12
CA ALA A 158 -19.54 -17.88 -0.11
C ALA A 158 -20.82 -17.04 -0.22
N LEU A 159 -21.85 -17.53 -0.92
CA LEU A 159 -23.10 -16.77 -1.05
C LEU A 159 -23.88 -16.69 0.27
N ALA A 160 -23.92 -17.78 1.04
CA ALA A 160 -24.64 -17.82 2.30
C ALA A 160 -24.01 -16.88 3.33
N ASP A 161 -22.68 -16.82 3.36
CA ASP A 161 -21.93 -15.93 4.23
C ASP A 161 -22.09 -14.46 3.80
N ALA A 162 -22.08 -14.16 2.50
CA ALA A 162 -22.42 -12.83 1.97
C ALA A 162 -23.85 -12.39 2.34
N ASP A 163 -24.83 -13.31 2.28
CA ASP A 163 -26.21 -13.07 2.73
C ASP A 163 -26.30 -12.77 4.23
N LEU A 164 -25.49 -13.43 5.07
CA LEU A 164 -25.43 -13.12 6.50
C LEU A 164 -24.90 -11.70 6.76
N ILE A 165 -23.92 -11.24 5.97
CA ILE A 165 -23.42 -9.87 6.06
C ILE A 165 -24.53 -8.87 5.66
N TRP A 166 -25.30 -9.18 4.62
CA TRP A 166 -26.47 -8.39 4.23
C TRP A 166 -27.55 -8.37 5.33
N GLN A 167 -27.89 -9.51 5.92
CA GLN A 167 -28.84 -9.56 7.04
C GLN A 167 -28.35 -8.73 8.24
N PHE A 168 -27.05 -8.79 8.57
CA PHE A 168 -26.46 -7.95 9.60
C PHE A 168 -26.63 -6.46 9.26
N TRP A 169 -26.35 -6.06 8.02
CA TRP A 169 -26.55 -4.70 7.55
C TRP A 169 -28.00 -4.22 7.71
N GLN A 170 -28.97 -5.05 7.35
CA GLN A 170 -30.39 -4.75 7.54
C GLN A 170 -30.72 -4.56 9.03
N ARG A 171 -30.23 -5.45 9.91
CA ARG A 171 -30.43 -5.35 11.36
C ARG A 171 -29.91 -4.03 11.93
N LEU A 172 -28.78 -3.52 11.44
CA LEU A 172 -28.22 -2.25 11.92
C LEU A 172 -29.20 -1.08 11.79
N HIS A 173 -30.03 -1.05 10.75
CA HIS A 173 -31.01 0.03 10.53
C HIS A 173 -32.14 0.04 11.57
N GLY A 174 -32.40 -1.08 12.23
CA GLY A 174 -33.36 -1.16 13.35
C GLY A 174 -32.73 -1.01 14.73
N LEU A 175 -31.40 -1.13 14.84
CA LEU A 175 -30.68 -1.15 16.12
C LEU A 175 -29.92 0.13 16.42
N VAL A 176 -29.55 0.89 15.39
CA VAL A 176 -28.68 2.06 15.51
C VAL A 176 -29.39 3.26 14.87
N PRO A 177 -29.44 4.43 15.53
CA PRO A 177 -29.91 5.67 14.91
C PRO A 177 -29.19 5.95 13.59
N LEU A 178 -29.94 6.38 12.57
CA LEU A 178 -29.45 6.46 11.19
C LEU A 178 -28.27 7.42 11.01
N ASP A 179 -28.28 8.53 11.74
CA ASP A 179 -27.21 9.53 11.78
C ASP A 179 -25.90 8.94 12.36
N VAL A 180 -26.01 8.18 13.45
CA VAL A 180 -24.89 7.46 14.07
C VAL A 180 -24.35 6.40 13.11
N LEU A 181 -25.24 5.61 12.49
CA LEU A 181 -24.85 4.59 11.52
C LEU A 181 -24.11 5.20 10.32
N ARG A 182 -24.64 6.29 9.74
CA ARG A 182 -23.99 7.04 8.66
C ARG A 182 -22.60 7.53 9.04
N ALA A 183 -22.47 8.14 10.22
CA ALA A 183 -21.18 8.63 10.71
C ALA A 183 -20.15 7.48 10.89
N GLN A 184 -20.59 6.32 11.40
CA GLN A 184 -19.69 5.18 11.57
C GLN A 184 -19.33 4.51 10.25
N ILE A 185 -20.27 4.42 9.30
CA ILE A 185 -19.99 3.96 7.94
C ILE A 185 -18.93 4.87 7.31
N GLU A 186 -19.15 6.19 7.31
CA GLU A 186 -18.20 7.13 6.71
C GLU A 186 -16.80 7.03 7.34
N ARG A 187 -16.73 6.88 8.67
CA ARG A 187 -15.47 6.75 9.41
C ARG A 187 -14.74 5.43 9.15
N THR A 188 -15.49 4.34 8.93
CA THR A 188 -14.91 2.99 8.81
C THR A 188 -14.70 2.54 7.37
N THR A 189 -15.42 3.14 6.42
CA THR A 189 -15.20 2.98 4.98
C THR A 189 -13.83 3.49 4.61
N ARG A 190 -13.01 2.61 4.04
CA ARG A 190 -11.76 2.97 3.41
C ARG A 190 -12.09 3.36 1.98
N ARG A 191 -12.02 4.65 1.67
CA ARG A 191 -12.17 5.10 0.30
C ARG A 191 -10.84 4.87 -0.43
N TYR A 192 -10.88 4.00 -1.44
CA TYR A 192 -9.76 3.67 -2.32
C TYR A 192 -9.82 4.49 -3.61
N ARG A 193 -10.46 5.67 -3.58
CA ARG A 193 -10.07 6.76 -4.46
C ARG A 193 -8.75 7.36 -3.96
N LEU A 194 -7.65 6.76 -4.37
CA LEU A 194 -6.38 7.45 -4.44
C LEU A 194 -6.60 8.66 -5.35
N ALA A 195 -6.30 9.86 -4.87
CA ALA A 195 -6.46 11.05 -5.70
C ALA A 195 -5.42 11.00 -6.83
N GLY A 196 -5.89 11.01 -8.09
CA GLY A 196 -5.03 10.92 -9.28
C GLY A 196 -4.71 9.49 -9.74
N ASN A 197 -3.53 9.30 -10.34
CA ASN A 197 -3.08 8.05 -10.99
C ASN A 197 -2.33 7.09 -10.04
N ILE A 198 -2.36 7.32 -8.74
CA ILE A 198 -1.64 6.49 -7.77
C ILE A 198 -2.49 5.24 -7.54
N THR A 199 -1.96 4.06 -7.84
CA THR A 199 -2.62 2.78 -7.59
C THR A 199 -1.87 2.01 -6.50
N GLU A 200 -2.48 1.01 -5.86
CA GLU A 200 -1.72 0.12 -4.97
C GLU A 200 -0.60 -0.62 -5.75
N ASP A 201 -0.81 -0.94 -7.04
CA ASP A 201 0.21 -1.56 -7.90
C ASP A 201 1.45 -0.67 -8.06
N LEU A 202 1.24 0.63 -8.24
CA LEU A 202 2.32 1.61 -8.22
C LEU A 202 3.07 1.56 -6.88
N LEU A 203 2.35 1.56 -5.76
CA LEU A 203 2.98 1.47 -4.43
C LEU A 203 3.72 0.15 -4.22
N ASP A 204 3.26 -0.94 -4.81
CA ASP A 204 3.88 -2.26 -4.73
C ASP A 204 5.22 -2.33 -5.46
N SER A 205 5.42 -1.47 -6.46
CA SER A 205 6.72 -1.32 -7.14
C SER A 205 7.76 -0.55 -6.32
N ALA A 206 7.36 0.10 -5.22
CA ALA A 206 8.29 0.76 -4.30
C ALA A 206 9.19 -0.26 -3.56
N PRO A 207 10.44 0.09 -3.21
CA PRO A 207 11.33 -0.80 -2.48
C PRO A 207 10.74 -1.18 -1.11
N ALA A 208 10.87 -2.46 -0.74
CA ALA A 208 10.47 -2.95 0.57
C ALA A 208 11.34 -2.37 1.69
N GLY A 209 12.58 -1.99 1.35
CA GLY A 209 13.64 -1.57 2.23
C GLY A 209 13.81 -0.08 2.47
N CYS A 210 15.06 0.28 2.74
CA CYS A 210 15.48 1.65 3.01
C CYS A 210 15.40 2.53 1.75
N GLY A 211 14.90 3.75 1.94
CA GLY A 211 14.89 4.75 0.88
C GLY A 211 14.21 6.06 1.26
N VAL A 212 14.18 6.95 0.26
CA VAL A 212 13.52 8.25 0.29
C VAL A 212 12.31 8.23 -0.65
N TYR A 213 11.29 9.02 -0.32
CA TYR A 213 10.12 9.23 -1.18
C TYR A 213 9.65 10.68 -1.15
N ALA A 214 8.97 11.09 -2.21
CA ALA A 214 8.39 12.41 -2.38
C ALA A 214 6.92 12.28 -2.83
N PHE A 215 6.08 13.15 -2.29
CA PHE A 215 4.69 13.35 -2.69
C PHE A 215 4.56 14.67 -3.45
N TYR A 216 3.86 14.60 -4.58
CA TYR A 216 3.57 15.74 -5.43
C TYR A 216 2.07 15.90 -5.57
N GLY A 217 1.63 17.16 -5.65
CA GLY A 217 0.24 17.54 -5.84
C GLY A 217 -0.11 17.77 -7.29
N GLU A 218 -1.09 18.63 -7.52
CA GLU A 218 -1.42 19.12 -8.86
C GLU A 218 -0.24 19.91 -9.45
N GLU A 219 -0.10 19.84 -10.78
CA GLU A 219 0.99 20.49 -11.54
C GLU A 219 2.41 20.12 -11.04
N ASP A 220 2.58 18.90 -10.53
CA ASP A 220 3.86 18.41 -9.98
C ASP A 220 4.44 19.24 -8.82
N LEU A 221 3.58 19.97 -8.09
CA LEU A 221 4.01 20.74 -6.92
C LEU A 221 4.54 19.83 -5.80
N PRO A 222 5.80 19.97 -5.33
CA PRO A 222 6.33 19.16 -4.23
C PRO A 222 5.61 19.45 -2.91
N LEU A 223 4.94 18.45 -2.36
CA LEU A 223 4.18 18.57 -1.12
C LEU A 223 4.99 18.14 0.09
N TYR A 224 5.63 16.98 0.01
CA TYR A 224 6.31 16.35 1.13
C TYR A 224 7.44 15.43 0.67
N VAL A 225 8.54 15.41 1.40
CA VAL A 225 9.62 14.43 1.27
C VAL A 225 9.79 13.71 2.59
N GLY A 226 9.94 12.39 2.55
CA GLY A 226 10.20 11.59 3.74
C GLY A 226 11.14 10.43 3.44
N ARG A 227 11.66 9.83 4.52
CA ARG A 227 12.45 8.59 4.45
C ARG A 227 11.83 7.45 5.27
N SER A 228 12.27 6.23 5.00
CA SER A 228 11.93 5.07 5.83
C SER A 228 12.94 3.94 5.63
N VAL A 229 13.08 3.09 6.65
CA VAL A 229 13.71 1.77 6.52
C VAL A 229 12.78 0.73 5.88
N ARG A 230 11.50 1.07 5.69
CA ARG A 230 10.46 0.26 5.02
C ARG A 230 9.60 1.12 4.11
N VAL A 231 10.17 1.62 3.02
CA VAL A 231 9.54 2.65 2.16
C VAL A 231 8.15 2.24 1.67
N ARG A 232 8.00 1.04 1.12
CA ARG A 232 6.68 0.54 0.65
C ARG A 232 5.62 0.58 1.75
N GLN A 233 5.93 0.08 2.94
CA GLN A 233 5.01 0.10 4.07
C GLN A 233 4.67 1.52 4.49
N ARG A 234 5.66 2.42 4.47
CA ARG A 234 5.48 3.82 4.86
C ARG A 234 4.59 4.58 3.86
N LEU A 235 4.81 4.40 2.57
CA LEU A 235 3.98 4.96 1.50
C LEU A 235 2.51 4.55 1.65
N ARG A 236 2.26 3.24 1.82
CA ARG A 236 0.91 2.72 2.09
C ARG A 236 0.30 3.35 3.34
N SER A 237 1.07 3.48 4.42
CA SER A 237 0.57 4.12 5.65
C SER A 237 0.13 5.57 5.45
N HIS A 238 0.79 6.33 4.56
CA HIS A 238 0.42 7.71 4.25
C HIS A 238 -0.82 7.79 3.35
N LEU A 239 -0.92 6.89 2.36
CA LEU A 239 -1.89 7.02 1.26
C LEU A 239 -3.15 6.15 1.45
N THR A 240 -3.00 4.93 1.96
CA THR A 240 -4.08 3.92 2.06
C THR A 240 -4.33 3.42 3.50
N GLY A 241 -3.49 3.81 4.46
CA GLY A 241 -3.58 3.42 5.87
C GLY A 241 -4.63 4.18 6.70
N GLU A 242 -4.88 3.69 7.92
CA GLU A 242 -5.72 4.39 8.90
C GLU A 242 -5.03 5.67 9.36
N LYS A 243 -5.64 6.82 9.06
CA LYS A 243 -5.00 8.13 9.23
C LYS A 243 -5.14 8.61 10.68
N ARG A 244 -4.02 8.99 11.29
CA ARG A 244 -3.94 9.34 12.72
C ARG A 244 -4.05 10.84 13.01
N SER A 245 -3.87 11.71 12.01
CA SER A 245 -3.91 13.16 12.18
C SER A 245 -4.62 13.88 11.04
N SER A 246 -5.22 15.04 11.33
CA SER A 246 -5.83 15.91 10.31
C SER A 246 -4.82 16.43 9.28
N LYS A 247 -3.55 16.57 9.66
CA LYS A 247 -2.46 16.93 8.73
C LYS A 247 -2.20 15.82 7.72
N ASP A 248 -2.17 14.56 8.16
CA ASP A 248 -1.97 13.41 7.27
C ASP A 248 -3.15 13.20 6.32
N ILE A 249 -4.37 13.46 6.79
CA ILE A 249 -5.59 13.44 5.95
C ILE A 249 -5.49 14.45 4.82
N ARG A 250 -5.17 15.71 5.14
CA ARG A 250 -5.04 16.78 4.14
C ARG A 250 -3.92 16.51 3.16
N LEU A 251 -2.75 16.09 3.63
CA LEU A 251 -1.63 15.75 2.75
C LEU A 251 -2.03 14.67 1.76
N ALA A 252 -2.57 13.55 2.24
CA ALA A 252 -2.97 12.42 1.41
C ALA A 252 -4.04 12.78 0.36
N GLN A 253 -4.96 13.71 0.66
CA GLN A 253 -5.96 14.21 -0.30
C GLN A 253 -5.35 15.08 -1.40
N GLN A 254 -4.20 15.71 -1.16
CA GLN A 254 -3.52 16.56 -2.13
C GLN A 254 -2.57 15.79 -3.05
N VAL A 255 -2.11 14.60 -2.65
CA VAL A 255 -1.17 13.83 -3.47
C VAL A 255 -1.81 13.43 -4.80
N ARG A 256 -1.05 13.55 -5.89
CA ARG A 256 -1.39 13.12 -7.27
C ARG A 256 -0.31 12.26 -7.90
N ARG A 257 0.94 12.43 -7.48
CA ARG A 257 2.08 11.61 -7.89
C ARG A 257 2.99 11.30 -6.69
N VAL A 258 3.59 10.12 -6.73
CA VAL A 258 4.60 9.68 -5.77
C VAL A 258 5.87 9.31 -6.52
N GLU A 259 7.00 9.63 -5.92
CA GLU A 259 8.33 9.21 -6.38
C GLU A 259 9.10 8.60 -5.22
N TRP A 260 9.99 7.66 -5.49
CA TRP A 260 10.85 7.07 -4.47
C TRP A 260 12.19 6.66 -5.06
N ARG A 261 13.15 6.48 -4.16
CA ARG A 261 14.50 6.02 -4.48
C ARG A 261 15.00 5.13 -3.36
N ALA A 262 15.33 3.88 -3.69
CA ALA A 262 15.99 2.96 -2.77
C ALA A 262 17.38 3.50 -2.42
N THR A 263 17.85 3.25 -1.21
CA THR A 263 19.18 3.72 -0.77
C THR A 263 20.04 2.62 -0.17
N GLY A 264 19.55 1.38 -0.03
CA GLY A 264 20.33 0.28 0.51
C GLY A 264 20.58 0.33 2.03
N GLY A 265 20.50 1.51 2.65
CA GLY A 265 20.52 1.66 4.10
C GLY A 265 19.99 3.01 4.60
N GLU A 266 20.01 3.17 5.92
CA GLU A 266 19.41 4.32 6.60
C GLU A 266 20.23 5.60 6.40
N LEU A 267 21.57 5.51 6.38
CA LEU A 267 22.42 6.70 6.24
C LEU A 267 22.22 7.33 4.85
N GLY A 268 22.19 6.52 3.81
CA GLY A 268 21.85 6.94 2.46
C GLY A 268 20.45 7.55 2.37
N ALA A 269 19.47 7.00 3.08
CA ALA A 269 18.11 7.55 3.14
C ALA A 269 18.08 8.94 3.81
N MET A 270 18.86 9.14 4.87
CA MET A 270 19.01 10.44 5.54
C MET A 270 19.63 11.50 4.63
N LEU A 271 20.71 11.15 3.92
CA LEU A 271 21.37 12.07 2.98
C LEU A 271 20.47 12.39 1.78
N ALA A 272 19.79 11.37 1.23
CA ALA A 272 18.88 11.54 0.11
C ALA A 272 17.66 12.40 0.48
N GLU A 273 17.10 12.24 1.68
CA GLU A 273 16.02 13.09 2.20
C GLU A 273 16.48 14.55 2.32
N ALA A 274 17.65 14.78 2.93
CA ALA A 274 18.20 16.13 3.07
C ALA A 274 18.41 16.81 1.70
N GLN A 275 18.98 16.07 0.74
CA GLN A 275 19.17 16.52 -0.63
C GLN A 275 17.81 16.88 -1.29
N TRP A 276 16.83 15.98 -1.24
CA TRP A 276 15.51 16.20 -1.85
C TRP A 276 14.75 17.36 -1.20
N ILE A 277 14.83 17.53 0.12
CA ILE A 277 14.23 18.69 0.79
C ILE A 277 14.88 20.00 0.33
N ALA A 278 16.21 20.02 0.20
CA ALA A 278 16.95 21.22 -0.24
C ALA A 278 16.61 21.58 -1.70
N THR A 279 16.52 20.59 -2.58
CA THR A 279 16.23 20.78 -4.00
C THR A 279 14.76 21.08 -4.27
N LEU A 280 13.83 20.29 -3.72
CA LEU A 280 12.40 20.37 -4.04
C LEU A 280 11.64 21.39 -3.19
N ARG A 281 12.18 21.78 -2.03
CA ARG A 281 11.56 22.72 -1.07
C ARG A 281 10.07 22.43 -0.79
N PRO A 282 9.72 21.20 -0.38
CA PRO A 282 8.33 20.78 -0.23
C PRO A 282 7.59 21.54 0.87
N GLY A 283 6.35 21.96 0.58
CA GLY A 283 5.59 22.88 1.44
C GLY A 283 5.22 22.33 2.83
N HIS A 284 5.11 21.01 3.01
CA HIS A 284 4.73 20.39 4.29
C HIS A 284 5.91 19.96 5.16
N ASN A 285 7.14 19.98 4.63
CA ASN A 285 8.35 19.69 5.41
C ASN A 285 8.71 20.88 6.28
N ARG A 286 9.26 20.59 7.46
CA ARG A 286 9.88 21.63 8.27
C ARG A 286 11.23 21.99 7.66
N VAL A 287 11.46 23.28 7.46
CA VAL A 287 12.79 23.80 7.13
C VAL A 287 13.69 23.56 8.36
N PRO A 288 14.83 22.86 8.20
CA PRO A 288 15.81 22.73 9.27
C PRO A 288 16.24 24.13 9.75
N ARG A 289 16.17 24.38 11.06
CA ARG A 289 16.63 25.66 11.61
C ARG A 289 18.16 25.72 11.53
N VAL A 290 18.65 26.81 10.95
CA VAL A 290 20.06 27.21 11.00
C VAL A 290 20.24 28.11 12.22
N THR A 291 21.20 27.78 13.08
CA THR A 291 21.55 28.59 14.25
C THR A 291 22.82 29.39 13.97
N LYS A 292 23.08 30.44 14.77
CA LYS A 292 24.33 31.23 14.65
C LYS A 292 25.60 30.40 14.91
N SER A 293 25.46 29.26 15.56
CA SER A 293 26.57 28.32 15.84
C SER A 293 26.84 27.37 14.67
N ASP A 294 26.01 27.38 13.63
CA ASP A 294 26.21 26.48 12.50
C ASP A 294 27.35 26.95 11.59
N PRO A 295 28.24 26.04 11.18
CA PRO A 295 29.30 26.36 10.26
C PRO A 295 28.74 26.79 8.90
N ALA A 296 29.32 27.86 8.34
CA ALA A 296 29.13 28.22 6.93
C ALA A 296 29.98 27.34 6.00
N ASP A 297 31.12 26.85 6.50
CA ASP A 297 31.96 25.84 5.86
C ASP A 297 32.56 24.88 6.91
N ALA A 298 33.13 23.78 6.45
CA ALA A 298 33.97 22.93 7.29
C ALA A 298 35.10 22.33 6.45
N PRO A 299 36.31 22.14 7.04
CA PRO A 299 37.41 21.50 6.34
C PRO A 299 37.02 20.09 5.91
N TRP A 300 37.39 19.72 4.68
CA TRP A 300 37.19 18.36 4.18
C TRP A 300 38.36 17.49 4.63
N PRO A 301 38.14 16.44 5.45
CA PRO A 301 39.23 15.70 6.07
C PRO A 301 39.86 14.62 5.17
N PHE A 302 39.41 14.49 3.92
CA PHE A 302 39.87 13.49 2.97
C PHE A 302 40.59 14.16 1.79
N GLN A 303 41.49 13.42 1.13
CA GLN A 303 42.26 13.94 -0.01
C GLN A 303 41.39 14.18 -1.27
N GLY A 304 40.21 13.59 -1.33
CA GLY A 304 39.32 13.67 -2.49
C GLY A 304 37.90 13.18 -2.16
N PRO A 305 37.07 12.91 -3.18
CA PRO A 305 35.74 12.34 -2.98
C PRO A 305 35.83 10.99 -2.27
N ILE A 306 34.87 10.72 -1.41
CA ILE A 306 34.74 9.45 -0.68
C ILE A 306 33.47 8.74 -1.09
N VAL A 307 33.46 7.44 -0.86
CA VAL A 307 32.28 6.61 -0.99
C VAL A 307 32.13 5.72 0.25
N PHE A 308 30.90 5.50 0.69
CA PHE A 308 30.58 4.45 1.65
C PHE A 308 29.57 3.49 1.05
N GLU A 309 29.59 2.26 1.53
CA GLU A 309 28.72 1.20 1.04
C GLU A 309 27.60 0.92 2.04
N GLU A 310 26.38 0.85 1.54
CA GLU A 310 25.25 0.27 2.26
C GLU A 310 24.72 -0.96 1.51
N ARG A 311 24.31 -1.96 2.27
CA ARG A 311 23.69 -3.17 1.76
C ARG A 311 22.52 -3.53 2.65
N GLU A 312 21.38 -3.78 2.02
CA GLU A 312 20.20 -4.22 2.74
C GLU A 312 20.32 -5.71 3.09
N GLU A 313 19.92 -6.07 4.30
CA GLU A 313 19.99 -7.44 4.81
C GLU A 313 19.08 -8.36 3.97
N GLY A 314 19.66 -9.42 3.39
CA GLY A 314 18.97 -10.32 2.47
C GLY A 314 18.88 -9.82 1.01
N ALA A 315 19.26 -8.58 0.71
CA ALA A 315 19.38 -8.09 -0.66
C ALA A 315 20.77 -8.36 -1.23
N GLN A 316 20.82 -8.68 -2.53
CA GLN A 316 22.08 -8.81 -3.27
C GLN A 316 22.57 -7.46 -3.81
N ALA A 317 21.67 -6.46 -3.84
CA ALA A 317 21.96 -5.11 -4.30
C ALA A 317 22.81 -4.33 -3.27
N ARG A 318 23.83 -3.64 -3.77
CA ARG A 318 24.73 -2.76 -3.02
C ARG A 318 24.47 -1.32 -3.45
N ALA A 319 24.59 -0.38 -2.52
CA ALA A 319 24.51 1.04 -2.81
C ALA A 319 25.82 1.73 -2.39
N PHE A 320 26.49 2.36 -3.35
CA PHE A 320 27.73 3.11 -3.14
C PHE A 320 27.40 4.60 -3.12
N HIS A 321 27.45 5.20 -1.94
CA HIS A 321 27.05 6.59 -1.68
C HIS A 321 28.23 7.53 -1.79
N VAL A 322 28.18 8.46 -2.74
CA VAL A 322 29.29 9.39 -3.03
C VAL A 322 29.09 10.70 -2.29
N VAL A 323 30.15 11.12 -1.60
CA VAL A 323 30.22 12.41 -0.91
C VAL A 323 31.50 13.12 -1.31
N ASP A 324 31.40 14.39 -1.66
CA ASP A 324 32.54 15.24 -1.96
C ASP A 324 32.38 16.59 -1.28
N ARG A 325 33.37 17.02 -0.48
CA ARG A 325 33.39 18.32 0.20
C ARG A 325 32.09 18.64 0.94
N TRP A 326 31.64 17.67 1.76
CA TRP A 326 30.38 17.74 2.51
C TRP A 326 29.12 17.91 1.66
N ARG A 327 29.17 17.57 0.36
CA ARG A 327 28.02 17.51 -0.54
C ARG A 327 27.66 16.06 -0.81
N TYR A 328 26.40 15.70 -0.67
CA TYR A 328 25.93 14.39 -1.10
C TYR A 328 25.68 14.40 -2.60
N VAL A 329 26.49 13.65 -3.35
CA VAL A 329 26.39 13.59 -4.81
C VAL A 329 25.24 12.68 -5.23
N GLY A 330 25.12 11.52 -4.58
CA GLY A 330 24.13 10.50 -4.91
C GLY A 330 24.63 9.11 -4.56
N HIS A 331 24.02 8.09 -5.14
CA HIS A 331 24.50 6.72 -5.02
C HIS A 331 24.38 5.95 -6.33
N ALA A 332 25.18 4.89 -6.45
CA ALA A 332 25.21 4.02 -7.62
C ALA A 332 25.33 2.54 -7.20
N PRO A 333 24.97 1.58 -8.06
CA PRO A 333 25.05 0.14 -7.74
C PRO A 333 26.47 -0.44 -7.82
N SER A 334 27.46 0.32 -8.32
CA SER A 334 28.86 -0.10 -8.41
C SER A 334 29.81 1.08 -8.22
N LEU A 335 31.06 0.81 -7.85
CA LEU A 335 32.11 1.83 -7.71
C LEU A 335 32.41 2.56 -9.03
N ALA A 336 32.37 1.86 -10.17
CA ALA A 336 32.58 2.47 -11.48
C ALA A 336 31.48 3.50 -11.78
N GLN A 337 30.21 3.13 -11.60
CA GLN A 337 29.09 4.05 -11.80
C GLN A 337 29.08 5.17 -10.75
N ALA A 338 29.61 4.94 -9.55
CA ALA A 338 29.80 5.99 -8.55
C ALA A 338 30.85 7.02 -9.01
N ALA A 339 31.92 6.58 -9.68
CA ALA A 339 32.92 7.46 -10.27
C ALA A 339 32.32 8.27 -11.44
N ASP A 340 31.55 7.64 -12.31
CA ASP A 340 30.85 8.32 -13.41
C ASP A 340 29.84 9.37 -12.90
N LEU A 341 29.12 9.03 -11.83
CA LEU A 341 28.18 9.93 -11.15
C LEU A 341 28.90 11.15 -10.58
N HIS A 342 30.08 10.98 -9.96
CA HIS A 342 30.89 12.10 -9.46
C HIS A 342 31.43 12.95 -10.61
N ALA A 343 31.98 12.33 -11.65
CA ALA A 343 32.54 13.01 -12.82
C ALA A 343 31.49 13.85 -13.56
N SER A 344 30.25 13.37 -13.60
CA SER A 344 29.11 14.08 -14.21
C SER A 344 28.47 15.12 -13.27
N SER A 345 28.86 15.15 -11.99
CA SER A 345 28.28 16.06 -11.01
C SER A 345 28.92 17.45 -11.08
N VAL A 346 28.10 18.49 -11.02
CA VAL A 346 28.60 19.87 -10.93
C VAL A 346 29.04 20.13 -9.49
N ALA A 347 30.19 20.80 -9.33
CA ALA A 347 30.64 21.24 -8.02
C ALA A 347 29.61 22.19 -7.39
N GLY A 348 29.21 21.90 -6.16
CA GLY A 348 28.22 22.67 -5.43
C GLY A 348 28.75 23.25 -4.12
N PRO A 349 27.98 24.11 -3.45
CA PRO A 349 28.33 24.69 -2.16
C PRO A 349 28.28 23.64 -1.04
N PHE A 350 28.82 24.00 0.12
CA PHE A 350 28.76 23.23 1.36
C PHE A 350 27.31 22.93 1.78
N GLU A 351 26.99 21.68 2.12
CA GLU A 351 25.67 21.28 2.62
C GLU A 351 25.72 21.00 4.13
N LEU A 352 25.21 21.95 4.93
CA LEU A 352 25.17 21.84 6.39
C LEU A 352 24.47 20.56 6.87
N SER A 353 23.39 20.13 6.21
CA SER A 353 22.68 18.89 6.55
C SER A 353 23.56 17.65 6.36
N THR A 354 24.27 17.57 5.22
CA THR A 354 25.20 16.48 4.92
C THR A 354 26.35 16.45 5.91
N TYR A 355 26.92 17.62 6.24
CA TYR A 355 27.94 17.75 7.29
C TYR A 355 27.45 17.20 8.64
N ARG A 356 26.29 17.67 9.13
CA ARG A 356 25.72 17.23 10.42
C ARG A 356 25.47 15.72 10.45
N ILE A 357 24.92 15.18 9.36
CA ILE A 357 24.63 13.75 9.24
C ILE A 357 25.94 12.95 9.27
N LEU A 358 26.90 13.28 8.39
CA LEU A 358 28.14 12.50 8.25
C LEU A 358 29.07 12.66 9.43
N GLN A 359 29.20 13.85 10.03
CA GLN A 359 30.08 14.06 11.18
C GLN A 359 29.73 13.10 12.32
N SER A 360 28.44 12.94 12.60
CA SER A 360 27.96 12.01 13.63
C SER A 360 28.25 10.54 13.32
N HIS A 361 28.20 10.14 12.04
CA HIS A 361 28.46 8.76 11.61
C HIS A 361 29.96 8.46 11.50
N LEU A 362 30.76 9.40 11.01
CA LEU A 362 32.22 9.29 10.99
C LEU A 362 32.78 9.16 12.40
N ALA A 363 32.28 9.93 13.37
CA ALA A 363 32.65 9.81 14.77
C ALA A 363 32.29 8.44 15.38
N ARG A 364 31.30 7.74 14.82
CA ARG A 364 30.89 6.38 15.21
C ARG A 364 31.59 5.28 14.41
N GLY A 365 32.58 5.62 13.60
CA GLY A 365 33.39 4.64 12.86
C GLY A 365 32.79 4.20 11.52
N LEU A 366 32.00 5.06 10.85
CA LEU A 366 31.58 4.83 9.46
C LEU A 366 32.80 4.54 8.58
N ARG A 367 32.80 3.40 7.89
CA ARG A 367 33.84 3.03 6.94
C ARG A 367 33.59 3.74 5.62
N VAL A 368 34.59 4.48 5.17
CA VAL A 368 34.60 5.18 3.88
C VAL A 368 35.83 4.74 3.10
N MET A 369 35.74 4.78 1.78
CA MET A 369 36.87 4.52 0.88
C MET A 369 37.04 5.69 -0.09
N PRO A 370 38.27 6.01 -0.52
CA PRO A 370 38.49 7.00 -1.57
C PRO A 370 37.80 6.55 -2.87
N LEU A 371 37.14 7.49 -3.55
CA LEU A 371 36.61 7.22 -4.89
C LEU A 371 37.76 7.38 -5.90
N SER A 372 38.33 6.25 -6.33
CA SER A 372 39.37 6.25 -7.36
C SER A 372 38.77 6.65 -8.71
N VAL A 373 39.07 7.86 -9.16
CA VAL A 373 38.75 8.31 -10.52
C VAL A 373 39.76 7.63 -11.45
N THR A 374 39.40 6.51 -12.05
CA THR A 374 40.21 5.97 -13.15
C THR A 374 40.04 6.96 -14.30
N SER A 375 41.04 7.81 -14.53
CA SER A 375 41.10 8.58 -15.77
C SER A 375 41.02 7.60 -16.92
N GLY A 376 39.99 7.71 -17.75
CA GLY A 376 39.91 6.97 -19.00
C GLY A 376 41.17 7.30 -19.80
N ALA A 377 42.13 6.39 -19.79
CA ALA A 377 43.32 6.49 -20.62
C ALA A 377 42.85 6.49 -22.06
N THR A 378 43.14 7.58 -22.74
CA THR A 378 43.14 7.71 -24.19
C THR A 378 43.85 6.50 -24.79
N ALA A 379 43.11 5.69 -25.54
CA ALA A 379 43.72 4.73 -26.43
C ALA A 379 44.56 5.51 -27.47
N PRO A 380 45.85 5.20 -27.64
CA PRO A 380 46.61 5.82 -28.71
C PRO A 380 46.07 5.26 -30.03
N SER A 381 45.67 6.19 -30.90
CA SER A 381 45.53 5.98 -32.34
C SER A 381 46.80 5.28 -32.86
N LEU A 382 46.67 4.02 -33.26
CA LEU A 382 47.64 3.36 -34.12
C LEU A 382 47.14 3.45 -35.57
N ALA A 383 48.06 3.87 -36.42
CA ALA A 383 47.94 4.24 -37.82
C ALA A 383 47.46 3.12 -38.75
#